data_AF-A0AA85JQG3-F1
#
_entry.id   AF-A0AA85JQG3-F1
#
_cell.length_a   1.000
_cell.length_b   1.000
_cell.length_c   1.000
_cell.angle_alpha   90.00
_cell.angle_beta   90.00
_cell.angle_gamma   90.00
#
_symmetry.space_group_name_H-M   'P 1'
#
loop_
_entity.id
_entity.type
_entity.pdbx_description
1 polymer ?
#
loop_
_entity_poly.entity_id
_entity_poly.type
_entity_poly.pdbx_seq_one_letter_code
_entity_poly.pdbx_strand_id
1 'polypeptide(L)'
;MVDVKILNTGRVNLKNKHRRLKKSLKNLDSVHFLNVCSDYLVAKSPETDKVLPDILPHSCSSAELLNLLSTFVNRYIDVFNAKLSRIELRQFYDTMAYVTFQIAPYVCQPAVEKCSDKSFRPKYQPLWGVYERFAVNRLPGGFPLPSWAWCAIKEESMPKKSRNSSSLPKQDRKLLKALKSYQTGHIQRLVSVSRSASSAPDRWRSGIPAPPMARMECRGVDQVLGLLCRLPDLIHVKNDKYSHLDVISSEPPVVCLRYSCIAAELVPKDTRPSDLENVSDQLLDIAPYGKFVVRLVNRTLILHHMGKIIQEDLCLTPLPSSYVQVSRITLLGLLKDTTSIYV
;
A
#
# COMPACT_ATOMS: atom_id res chain seq x y z
N MET A 1 19.57 49.38 -25.34
CA MET A 1 19.66 47.89 -25.43
C MET A 1 20.13 47.37 -24.08
N VAL A 2 19.27 46.69 -23.32
CA VAL A 2 19.65 46.07 -22.05
C VAL A 2 20.36 44.75 -22.34
N ASP A 3 21.55 44.58 -21.80
CA ASP A 3 22.46 43.49 -22.13
C ASP A 3 21.91 42.13 -21.67
N VAL A 4 21.60 41.26 -22.64
CA VAL A 4 20.95 39.94 -22.46
C VAL A 4 21.75 39.04 -21.50
N LYS A 5 23.07 39.28 -21.38
CA LYS A 5 23.93 38.57 -20.42
C LYS A 5 23.59 38.88 -18.95
N ILE A 6 23.17 40.11 -18.64
CA ILE A 6 22.81 40.54 -17.26
C ILE A 6 21.48 39.93 -16.82
N LEU A 7 20.52 39.80 -17.73
CA LEU A 7 19.23 39.14 -17.47
C LEU A 7 19.38 37.64 -17.22
N ASN A 8 20.30 36.98 -17.94
CA ASN A 8 20.55 35.54 -17.78
C ASN A 8 21.31 35.21 -16.49
N THR A 9 22.29 36.01 -16.08
CA THR A 9 22.97 35.84 -14.79
C THR A 9 22.04 36.12 -13.60
N GLY A 10 21.14 37.11 -13.73
CA GLY A 10 20.08 37.38 -12.75
C GLY A 10 19.11 36.20 -12.56
N ARG A 11 18.66 35.58 -13.65
CA ARG A 11 17.77 34.39 -13.61
C ARG A 11 18.45 33.15 -12.99
N VAL A 12 19.73 32.93 -13.26
CA VAL A 12 20.49 31.80 -12.66
C VAL A 12 20.69 32.02 -11.15
N ASN A 13 20.98 33.25 -10.73
CA ASN A 13 21.11 33.59 -9.30
C ASN A 13 19.79 33.45 -8.53
N LEU A 14 18.64 33.83 -9.12
CA LEU A 14 17.32 33.60 -8.50
C LEU A 14 16.98 32.12 -8.37
N LYS A 15 17.23 31.30 -9.40
CA LYS A 15 17.02 29.84 -9.34
C LYS A 15 17.88 29.18 -8.26
N ASN A 16 19.14 29.59 -8.13
CA ASN A 16 20.04 29.09 -7.10
C ASN A 16 19.61 29.52 -5.69
N LYS A 17 19.13 30.77 -5.53
CA LYS A 17 18.59 31.28 -4.27
C LYS A 17 17.33 30.51 -3.84
N HIS A 18 16.38 30.28 -4.74
CA HIS A 18 15.19 29.45 -4.46
C HIS A 18 15.55 28.00 -4.12
N ARG A 19 16.52 27.39 -4.80
CA ARG A 19 16.96 26.02 -4.50
C ARG A 19 17.62 25.92 -3.12
N ARG A 20 18.39 26.93 -2.72
CA ARG A 20 18.98 27.02 -1.37
C ARG A 20 17.90 27.24 -0.30
N LEU A 21 16.92 28.11 -0.56
CA LEU A 21 15.80 28.35 0.34
C LEU A 21 14.96 27.09 0.55
N LYS A 22 14.65 26.35 -0.52
CA LYS A 22 13.90 25.08 -0.45
C LYS A 22 14.67 23.98 0.31
N LYS A 23 16.00 23.95 0.20
CA LYS A 23 16.85 23.06 1.02
C LYS A 23 16.88 23.48 2.48
N SER A 24 16.98 24.77 2.75
CA SER A 24 16.97 25.32 4.12
C SER A 24 15.64 25.05 4.81
N LEU A 25 14.52 25.25 4.11
CA LEU A 25 13.17 24.95 4.61
C LEU A 25 13.01 23.46 4.91
N LYS A 26 13.46 22.56 4.00
CA LYS A 26 13.46 21.11 4.29
C LYS A 26 14.30 20.72 5.51
N ASN A 27 15.43 21.38 5.70
CA ASN A 27 16.26 21.15 6.89
C ASN A 27 15.56 21.68 8.15
N LEU A 28 14.93 22.86 8.08
CA LEU A 28 14.11 23.41 9.16
C LEU A 28 12.92 22.50 9.51
N ASP A 29 12.20 21.98 8.52
CA ASP A 29 11.11 21.01 8.71
C ASP A 29 11.63 19.70 9.36
N SER A 30 12.82 19.24 8.95
CA SER A 30 13.43 18.06 9.57
C SER A 30 13.85 18.31 11.02
N VAL A 31 14.39 19.50 11.32
CA VAL A 31 14.78 19.90 12.68
C VAL A 31 13.56 20.10 13.54
N HIS A 32 12.50 20.70 13.01
CA HIS A 32 11.24 20.87 13.72
C HIS A 32 10.59 19.51 14.01
N PHE A 33 10.56 18.59 13.05
CA PHE A 33 10.10 17.22 13.26
C PHE A 33 10.94 16.49 14.32
N LEU A 34 12.26 16.68 14.31
CA LEU A 34 13.16 16.12 15.32
C LEU A 34 12.89 16.67 16.71
N ASN A 35 12.69 17.99 16.84
CA ASN A 35 12.38 18.64 18.10
C ASN A 35 11.01 18.18 18.61
N VAL A 36 9.99 18.11 17.76
CA VAL A 36 8.66 17.58 18.13
C VAL A 36 8.75 16.10 18.57
N CYS A 37 9.54 15.27 17.88
CA CYS A 37 9.77 13.89 18.31
C CYS A 37 10.52 13.82 19.66
N SER A 38 11.50 14.70 19.88
CA SER A 38 12.27 14.76 21.12
C SER A 38 11.40 15.24 22.27
N ASP A 39 10.60 16.28 22.06
CA ASP A 39 9.64 16.80 23.03
C ASP A 39 8.57 15.75 23.37
N TYR A 40 8.11 14.98 22.38
CA TYR A 40 7.19 13.85 22.59
C TYR A 40 7.83 12.71 23.38
N LEU A 41 9.12 12.43 23.18
CA LEU A 41 9.86 11.40 23.92
C LEU A 41 10.19 11.83 25.36
N VAL A 42 10.40 13.14 25.59
CA VAL A 42 10.69 13.72 26.91
C VAL A 42 9.40 13.99 27.71
N ALA A 43 8.30 14.31 27.04
CA ALA A 43 6.98 14.50 27.66
C ALA A 43 6.29 13.20 28.08
N LYS A 44 6.90 12.03 27.82
CA LYS A 44 6.52 10.79 28.51
C LYS A 44 6.94 10.88 29.97
N SER A 45 6.05 11.41 30.80
CA SER A 45 5.85 10.81 32.12
C SER A 45 5.72 9.29 31.94
N PRO A 46 6.07 8.47 32.93
CA PRO A 46 5.72 7.05 32.89
C PRO A 46 4.20 6.99 32.81
N GLU A 47 3.66 6.89 31.59
CA GLU A 47 2.25 6.68 31.36
C GLU A 47 1.96 5.39 32.09
N THR A 48 1.14 5.48 33.14
CA THR A 48 0.31 4.39 33.60
C THR A 48 -0.12 3.63 32.36
N ASP A 49 0.23 2.33 32.29
CA ASP A 49 -0.07 1.47 31.17
C ASP A 49 -1.46 1.84 30.67
N LYS A 50 -1.51 2.54 29.54
CA LYS A 50 -2.78 2.85 28.89
C LYS A 50 -3.24 1.51 28.38
N VAL A 51 -3.96 0.80 29.24
CA VAL A 51 -4.65 -0.43 28.92
C VAL A 51 -5.46 -0.08 27.69
N LEU A 52 -5.05 -0.61 26.54
CA LEU A 52 -5.88 -0.62 25.36
C LEU A 52 -7.23 -1.16 25.83
N PRO A 53 -8.36 -0.49 25.58
CA PRO A 53 -9.63 -1.02 26.00
C PRO A 53 -9.73 -2.46 25.48
N ASP A 54 -9.93 -3.42 26.39
CA ASP A 54 -9.95 -4.87 26.08
C ASP A 54 -10.95 -5.19 24.95
N ILE A 55 -11.90 -4.26 24.74
CA ILE A 55 -12.88 -4.25 23.69
C ILE A 55 -12.80 -2.86 23.05
N LEU A 56 -12.24 -2.77 21.83
CA LEU A 56 -12.50 -1.62 20.96
C LEU A 56 -14.02 -1.46 20.91
N PRO A 57 -14.59 -0.28 21.14
CA PRO A 57 -16.04 -0.12 21.09
C PRO A 57 -16.49 -0.62 19.72
N HIS A 58 -17.17 -1.76 19.69
CA HIS A 58 -17.94 -2.18 18.54
C HIS A 58 -18.86 -1.00 18.29
N SER A 59 -18.57 -0.26 17.22
CA SER A 59 -19.30 0.94 16.89
C SER A 59 -20.78 0.58 16.87
N CYS A 60 -21.53 1.35 17.66
CA CYS A 60 -22.95 1.17 17.85
C CYS A 60 -23.65 1.53 16.54
N SER A 61 -23.64 0.61 15.58
CA SER A 61 -24.39 0.68 14.34
C SER A 61 -25.68 -0.10 14.53
N SER A 62 -26.80 0.45 14.07
CA SER A 62 -28.06 -0.30 14.06
C SER A 62 -27.90 -1.54 13.18
N ALA A 63 -28.51 -2.67 13.57
CA ALA A 63 -28.47 -3.90 12.77
C ALA A 63 -28.98 -3.69 11.33
N GLU A 64 -29.94 -2.78 11.17
CA GLU A 64 -30.46 -2.36 9.86
C GLU A 64 -29.40 -1.68 9.00
N LEU A 65 -28.64 -0.72 9.55
CA LEU A 65 -27.56 -0.06 8.83
C LEU A 65 -26.48 -1.07 8.45
N LEU A 66 -26.09 -1.95 9.36
CA LEU A 66 -25.08 -2.97 9.09
C LEU A 66 -25.53 -3.93 7.97
N ASN A 67 -26.79 -4.36 7.97
CA ASN A 67 -27.36 -5.18 6.91
C ASN A 67 -27.37 -4.47 5.55
N LEU A 68 -27.74 -3.18 5.53
CA LEU A 68 -27.74 -2.36 4.33
C LEU A 68 -26.32 -2.19 3.76
N LEU A 69 -25.34 -1.88 4.62
CA LEU A 69 -23.95 -1.73 4.23
C LEU A 69 -23.32 -3.06 3.79
N SER A 70 -23.62 -4.16 4.48
CA SER A 70 -23.18 -5.50 4.09
C SER A 70 -23.71 -5.88 2.71
N THR A 71 -24.99 -5.61 2.44
CA THR A 71 -25.60 -5.83 1.12
C THR A 71 -24.92 -4.98 0.04
N PHE A 72 -24.68 -3.69 0.34
CA PHE A 72 -23.97 -2.78 -0.56
C PHE A 72 -22.57 -3.29 -0.90
N VAL A 73 -21.77 -3.62 0.12
CA VAL A 73 -20.39 -4.11 -0.03
C VAL A 73 -20.38 -5.42 -0.81
N ASN A 74 -21.27 -6.36 -0.50
CA ASN A 74 -21.33 -7.64 -1.20
C ASN A 74 -21.58 -7.44 -2.70
N ARG A 75 -22.57 -6.62 -3.07
CA ARG A 75 -22.86 -6.28 -4.48
C ARG A 75 -21.68 -5.59 -5.15
N TYR A 76 -21.04 -4.64 -4.47
CA TYR A 76 -19.85 -3.97 -4.98
C TYR A 76 -18.73 -4.98 -5.27
N ILE A 77 -18.44 -5.90 -4.34
CA ILE A 77 -17.39 -6.90 -4.49
C ILE A 77 -17.77 -7.96 -5.54
N ASP A 78 -19.04 -8.31 -5.71
CA ASP A 78 -19.48 -9.21 -6.79
C ASP A 78 -19.13 -8.63 -8.17
N VAL A 79 -19.48 -7.36 -8.38
CA VAL A 79 -19.15 -6.65 -9.62
C VAL A 79 -17.63 -6.48 -9.78
N PHE A 80 -16.90 -6.25 -8.69
CA PHE A 80 -15.44 -6.17 -8.73
C PHE A 80 -14.80 -7.50 -9.15
N ASN A 81 -15.29 -8.63 -8.60
CA ASN A 81 -14.79 -9.96 -8.93
C ASN A 81 -15.17 -10.38 -10.36
N ALA A 82 -16.32 -9.91 -10.87
CA ALA A 82 -16.78 -10.15 -12.23
C ALA A 82 -15.94 -9.38 -13.26
N LYS A 83 -14.80 -9.95 -13.65
CA LYS A 83 -13.78 -9.36 -14.54
C LYS A 83 -14.34 -8.52 -15.70
N LEU A 84 -15.26 -9.07 -16.48
CA LEU A 84 -15.83 -8.40 -17.66
C LEU A 84 -16.83 -7.29 -17.31
N SER A 85 -17.44 -7.36 -16.12
CA SER A 85 -18.44 -6.42 -15.62
C SER A 85 -17.87 -5.33 -14.72
N ARG A 86 -16.53 -5.24 -14.52
CA ARG A 86 -15.93 -4.18 -13.68
C ARG A 86 -16.29 -2.76 -14.11
N ILE A 87 -16.67 -2.56 -15.37
CA ILE A 87 -17.17 -1.26 -15.85
C ILE A 87 -18.46 -0.83 -15.14
N GLU A 88 -19.29 -1.78 -14.69
CA GLU A 88 -20.52 -1.54 -13.93
C GLU A 88 -20.23 -0.97 -12.54
N LEU A 89 -18.97 -1.00 -12.05
CA LEU A 89 -18.58 -0.32 -10.82
C LEU A 89 -18.91 1.18 -10.85
N ARG A 90 -19.09 1.76 -12.05
CA ARG A 90 -19.55 3.15 -12.26
C ARG A 90 -20.78 3.47 -11.43
N GLN A 91 -21.69 2.50 -11.27
CA GLN A 91 -22.95 2.71 -10.56
C GLN A 91 -22.77 2.88 -9.05
N PHE A 92 -21.62 2.52 -8.47
CA PHE A 92 -21.38 2.63 -7.03
C PHE A 92 -20.73 3.96 -6.64
N TYR A 93 -20.12 4.68 -7.58
CA TYR A 93 -19.40 5.92 -7.29
C TYR A 93 -20.22 7.15 -7.60
N ASP A 94 -19.98 8.20 -6.83
CA ASP A 94 -20.38 9.55 -7.18
C ASP A 94 -19.57 10.08 -8.39
N THR A 95 -20.12 11.03 -9.13
CA THR A 95 -19.46 11.62 -10.31
C THR A 95 -18.12 12.26 -9.94
N MET A 96 -18.02 12.86 -8.74
CA MET A 96 -16.82 13.53 -8.22
C MET A 96 -16.01 12.64 -7.25
N ALA A 97 -16.23 11.33 -7.25
CA ALA A 97 -15.57 10.42 -6.31
C ALA A 97 -14.04 10.54 -6.35
N TYR A 98 -13.44 10.41 -5.17
CA TYR A 98 -11.99 10.46 -4.97
C TYR A 98 -11.49 9.09 -4.50
N VAL A 99 -10.50 8.52 -5.19
CA VAL A 99 -9.95 7.20 -4.82
C VAL A 99 -8.44 7.24 -4.70
N THR A 100 -7.93 6.74 -3.59
CA THR A 100 -6.51 6.42 -3.44
C THR A 100 -6.30 4.91 -3.44
N PHE A 101 -5.23 4.49 -4.09
CA PHE A 101 -4.82 3.09 -4.13
C PHE A 101 -3.42 2.97 -3.53
N GLN A 102 -3.22 2.03 -2.62
CA GLN A 102 -1.96 1.82 -1.92
C GLN A 102 -1.58 0.34 -1.96
N ILE A 103 -0.27 0.08 -2.02
CA ILE A 103 0.30 -1.25 -1.86
C ILE A 103 1.27 -1.18 -0.67
N ALA A 104 1.00 -1.93 0.38
CA ALA A 104 1.69 -1.84 1.66
C ALA A 104 2.34 -3.17 2.05
N PRO A 105 3.35 -3.67 1.30
CA PRO A 105 4.12 -4.81 1.78
C PRO A 105 4.88 -4.43 3.04
N TYR A 106 4.93 -5.35 4.01
CA TYR A 106 5.63 -5.16 5.27
C TYR A 106 6.62 -6.30 5.49
N VAL A 107 7.75 -5.96 6.12
CA VAL A 107 8.81 -6.93 6.42
C VAL A 107 8.33 -7.86 7.52
N CYS A 108 8.40 -9.17 7.29
CA CYS A 108 7.92 -10.17 8.25
C CYS A 108 9.02 -10.51 9.27
N GLN A 109 8.68 -10.66 10.55
CA GLN A 109 9.64 -10.96 11.62
C GLN A 109 10.37 -12.32 11.46
N PRO A 110 9.75 -13.42 10.98
CA PRO A 110 10.46 -14.66 10.69
C PRO A 110 11.51 -14.52 9.56
N ALA A 111 11.31 -13.60 8.62
CA ALA A 111 12.30 -13.30 7.58
C ALA A 111 13.52 -12.55 8.13
N VAL A 112 13.30 -11.70 9.14
CA VAL A 112 14.34 -11.01 9.91
C VAL A 112 15.25 -12.02 10.62
N GLU A 113 14.69 -13.11 11.17
CA GLU A 113 15.44 -14.15 11.88
C GLU A 113 16.27 -15.05 10.95
N LYS A 114 15.74 -15.40 9.76
CA LYS A 114 16.46 -16.18 8.73
C LYS A 114 17.63 -15.44 8.08
N CYS A 115 17.67 -14.11 8.14
CA CYS A 115 18.79 -13.28 7.66
C CYS A 115 20.10 -13.49 8.44
N SER A 116 20.08 -14.25 9.54
CA SER A 116 21.26 -14.58 10.34
C SER A 116 22.25 -15.51 9.61
N ASP A 117 21.79 -16.27 8.61
CA ASP A 117 22.64 -17.15 7.79
C ASP A 117 23.58 -16.33 6.88
N LYS A 118 24.86 -16.72 6.83
CA LYS A 118 25.89 -16.11 5.97
C LYS A 118 25.61 -16.31 4.48
N SER A 119 24.80 -17.32 4.11
CA SER A 119 24.43 -17.61 2.73
C SER A 119 23.30 -16.72 2.20
N PHE A 120 22.56 -16.04 3.10
CA PHE A 120 21.32 -15.33 2.75
C PHE A 120 21.59 -14.08 1.90
N ARG A 121 21.15 -14.13 0.63
CA ARG A 121 21.16 -13.01 -0.31
C ARG A 121 19.74 -12.83 -0.87
N PRO A 122 18.90 -11.99 -0.24
CA PRO A 122 17.52 -11.85 -0.67
C PRO A 122 17.48 -11.31 -2.09
N LYS A 123 16.86 -12.07 -3.00
CA LYS A 123 16.56 -11.60 -4.35
C LYS A 123 15.31 -10.74 -4.29
N TYR A 124 15.34 -9.60 -4.97
CA TYR A 124 14.22 -8.70 -5.01
C TYR A 124 13.32 -8.99 -6.21
N GLN A 125 12.24 -9.73 -5.98
CA GLN A 125 11.25 -10.09 -7.02
C GLN A 125 9.83 -9.81 -6.49
N PRO A 126 9.32 -8.58 -6.64
CA PRO A 126 8.04 -8.20 -6.06
C PRO A 126 6.88 -8.93 -6.75
N LEU A 127 6.16 -9.75 -5.99
CA LEU A 127 4.91 -10.33 -6.48
C LEU A 127 3.81 -9.28 -6.72
N TRP A 128 3.99 -8.03 -6.29
CA TRP A 128 3.03 -6.93 -6.43
C TRP A 128 3.49 -5.83 -7.41
N GLY A 129 4.54 -6.06 -8.20
CA GLY A 129 5.09 -5.04 -9.12
C GLY A 129 4.05 -4.45 -10.07
N VAL A 130 3.04 -5.23 -10.47
CA VAL A 130 1.90 -4.82 -11.31
C VAL A 130 1.04 -3.70 -10.70
N TYR A 131 1.04 -3.57 -9.37
CA TYR A 131 0.29 -2.54 -8.64
C TYR A 131 1.07 -1.23 -8.48
N GLU A 132 2.40 -1.27 -8.60
CA GLU A 132 3.27 -0.10 -8.37
C GLU A 132 2.93 1.08 -9.31
N ARG A 133 2.35 0.81 -10.49
CA ARG A 133 1.94 1.84 -11.45
C ARG A 133 0.73 2.66 -11.04
N PHE A 134 -0.08 2.12 -10.14
CA PHE A 134 -1.29 2.77 -9.66
C PHE A 134 -1.14 3.31 -8.23
N ALA A 135 -0.21 2.75 -7.47
CA ALA A 135 -0.09 3.03 -6.04
C ALA A 135 0.35 4.49 -5.77
N VAL A 136 -0.42 5.16 -4.93
CA VAL A 136 -0.20 6.50 -4.38
C VAL A 136 0.33 6.34 -2.95
N ASN A 137 1.42 5.60 -2.79
CA ASN A 137 2.06 5.43 -1.49
C ASN A 137 2.57 6.80 -1.01
N ARG A 138 1.86 7.40 -0.04
CA ARG A 138 2.19 8.71 0.53
C ARG A 138 3.44 8.69 1.39
N LEU A 139 3.83 7.53 1.91
CA LEU A 139 5.14 7.33 2.52
C LEU A 139 6.22 7.46 1.43
N PRO A 140 6.99 8.57 1.42
CA PRO A 140 7.87 8.84 0.30
C PRO A 140 9.00 7.81 0.24
N GLY A 141 9.01 7.03 -0.83
CA GLY A 141 10.18 6.25 -1.24
C GLY A 141 10.53 5.06 -0.36
N GLY A 142 9.59 4.39 0.29
CA GLY A 142 9.93 3.20 1.05
C GLY A 142 8.74 2.41 1.55
N PHE A 143 8.97 1.12 1.77
CA PHE A 143 8.04 0.26 2.50
C PHE A 143 8.14 0.51 4.01
N PRO A 144 7.07 0.23 4.78
CA PRO A 144 7.14 0.24 6.23
C PRO A 144 8.23 -0.71 6.73
N LEU A 145 9.29 -0.13 7.31
CA LEU A 145 10.33 -0.87 8.01
C LEU A 145 9.99 -1.02 9.49
N PRO A 146 10.52 -2.06 10.17
CA PRO A 146 10.53 -2.12 11.62
C PRO A 146 11.12 -0.85 12.24
N SER A 147 10.59 -0.44 13.40
CA SER A 147 10.99 0.79 14.10
C SER A 147 12.50 0.87 14.36
N TRP A 148 13.12 -0.24 14.77
CA TRP A 148 14.57 -0.32 15.00
C TRP A 148 15.38 -0.02 13.72
N ALA A 149 14.91 -0.47 12.55
CA ALA A 149 15.59 -0.25 11.28
C ALA A 149 15.48 1.22 10.85
N TRP A 150 14.32 1.86 11.09
CA TRP A 150 14.16 3.29 10.92
C TRP A 150 15.10 4.11 11.82
N CYS A 151 15.19 3.76 13.10
CA CYS A 151 16.11 4.40 14.03
C CYS A 151 17.56 4.30 13.54
N ALA A 152 18.00 3.11 13.13
CA ALA A 152 19.36 2.89 12.66
C ALA A 152 19.68 3.62 11.33
N ILE A 153 18.75 3.65 10.37
CA ILE A 153 18.91 4.44 9.13
C ILE A 153 19.04 5.93 9.45
N LYS A 154 18.21 6.42 10.38
CA LYS A 154 18.22 7.81 10.80
C LYS A 154 19.52 8.16 11.52
N GLU A 155 19.99 7.35 12.46
CA GLU A 155 21.27 7.53 13.14
C GLU A 155 22.46 7.58 12.18
N GLU A 156 22.48 6.74 11.14
CA GLU A 156 23.53 6.81 10.12
C GLU A 156 23.54 8.11 9.31
N SER A 157 22.37 8.73 9.12
CA SER A 157 22.25 10.04 8.45
C SER A 157 22.74 11.21 9.31
N MET A 158 22.89 11.00 10.62
CA MET A 158 23.35 12.02 11.56
C MET A 158 24.87 12.24 11.47
N PRO A 159 25.37 13.45 11.81
CA PRO A 159 26.79 13.72 11.98
C PRO A 159 27.46 12.71 12.93
N LYS A 160 28.70 12.29 12.65
CA LYS A 160 29.41 11.27 13.45
C LYS A 160 29.43 11.56 14.96
N LYS A 161 29.45 12.83 15.36
CA LYS A 161 29.49 13.29 16.75
C LYS A 161 28.17 13.11 17.52
N SER A 162 27.05 12.99 16.82
CA SER A 162 25.70 12.82 17.39
C SER A 162 25.14 11.42 17.17
N ARG A 163 25.97 10.49 16.71
CA ARG A 163 25.61 9.07 16.61
C ARG A 163 25.76 8.45 17.99
N ASN A 164 24.73 7.74 18.44
CA ASN A 164 24.88 6.85 19.58
C ASN A 164 25.97 5.81 19.25
N SER A 165 26.93 5.64 20.16
CA SER A 165 28.09 4.78 19.97
C SER A 165 27.77 3.29 20.13
N SER A 166 26.54 2.94 20.52
CA SER A 166 26.04 1.57 20.59
C SER A 166 25.88 0.99 19.19
N SER A 167 26.98 0.46 18.68
CA SER A 167 26.99 -0.15 17.37
C SER A 167 26.05 -1.35 17.35
N LEU A 168 25.10 -1.39 16.41
CA LEU A 168 24.18 -2.52 16.23
C LEU A 168 24.93 -3.87 16.28
N PRO A 169 24.34 -4.92 16.85
CA PRO A 169 24.85 -6.28 16.73
C PRO A 169 25.17 -6.64 15.27
N LYS A 170 26.15 -7.54 15.06
CA LYS A 170 26.61 -7.92 13.72
C LYS A 170 25.47 -8.46 12.84
N GLN A 171 24.50 -9.16 13.44
CA GLN A 171 23.33 -9.69 12.76
C GLN A 171 22.41 -8.56 12.28
N ASP A 172 22.06 -7.63 13.17
CA ASP A 172 21.22 -6.48 12.83
C ASP A 172 21.84 -5.58 11.76
N ARG A 173 23.18 -5.42 11.74
CA ARG A 173 23.86 -4.71 10.65
C ARG A 173 23.67 -5.38 9.28
N LYS A 174 23.71 -6.71 9.22
CA LYS A 174 23.48 -7.44 7.96
C LYS A 174 22.05 -7.27 7.50
N LEU A 175 21.10 -7.41 8.42
CA LEU A 175 19.68 -7.23 8.13
C LEU A 175 19.36 -5.81 7.69
N LEU A 176 19.91 -4.80 8.37
CA LEU A 176 19.80 -3.40 7.99
C LEU A 176 20.33 -3.15 6.57
N LYS A 177 21.45 -3.79 6.19
CA LYS A 177 22.00 -3.71 4.82
C LYS A 177 21.03 -4.31 3.80
N ALA A 178 20.40 -5.44 4.11
CA ALA A 178 19.41 -6.06 3.24
C ALA A 178 18.15 -5.17 3.08
N LEU A 179 17.62 -4.66 4.20
CA LEU A 179 16.47 -3.74 4.21
C LEU A 179 16.72 -2.47 3.38
N LYS A 180 17.92 -1.88 3.49
CA LYS A 180 18.31 -0.71 2.68
C LYS A 180 18.41 -1.03 1.18
N SER A 181 18.99 -2.17 0.84
CA SER A 181 19.07 -2.62 -0.55
C SER A 181 17.66 -2.79 -1.13
N TYR A 182 16.77 -3.37 -0.34
CA TYR A 182 15.38 -3.59 -0.70
C TYR A 182 14.59 -2.28 -0.88
N GLN A 183 14.71 -1.33 0.06
CA GLN A 183 14.16 0.02 -0.10
C GLN A 183 14.70 0.73 -1.35
N THR A 184 16.01 0.65 -1.59
CA THR A 184 16.65 1.29 -2.75
C THR A 184 16.10 0.73 -4.06
N GLY A 185 15.97 -0.60 -4.17
CA GLY A 185 15.38 -1.24 -5.33
C GLY A 185 13.93 -0.79 -5.55
N HIS A 186 13.13 -0.69 -4.48
CA HIS A 186 11.74 -0.23 -4.59
C HIS A 186 11.63 1.18 -5.16
N ILE A 187 12.41 2.11 -4.60
CA ILE A 187 12.45 3.51 -5.05
C ILE A 187 12.78 3.57 -6.54
N GLN A 188 13.81 2.84 -6.97
CA GLN A 188 14.24 2.83 -8.37
C GLN A 188 13.12 2.35 -9.30
N ARG A 189 12.39 1.31 -8.91
CA ARG A 189 11.24 0.85 -9.69
C ARG A 189 10.09 1.82 -9.70
N LEU A 190 9.72 2.42 -8.56
CA LEU A 190 8.68 3.46 -8.54
C LEU A 190 9.03 4.61 -9.50
N VAL A 191 10.30 5.02 -9.56
CA VAL A 191 10.77 6.02 -10.53
C VAL A 191 10.63 5.54 -11.97
N SER A 192 11.02 4.30 -12.25
CA SER A 192 10.92 3.71 -13.59
C SER A 192 9.46 3.59 -14.06
N VAL A 193 8.60 3.02 -13.21
CA VAL A 193 7.17 2.85 -13.44
C VAL A 193 6.46 4.19 -13.65
N SER A 194 6.82 5.22 -12.87
CA SER A 194 6.24 6.56 -13.06
C SER A 194 6.52 7.14 -14.44
N ARG A 195 7.68 6.81 -15.05
CA ARG A 195 8.06 7.28 -16.38
C ARG A 195 7.33 6.51 -17.48
N SER A 196 7.13 5.21 -17.30
CA SER A 196 6.54 4.33 -18.32
C SER A 196 5.01 4.22 -18.26
N ALA A 197 4.37 4.60 -17.15
CA ALA A 197 2.92 4.49 -16.99
C ALA A 197 2.12 5.24 -18.06
N SER A 198 2.62 6.40 -18.52
CA SER A 198 1.96 7.17 -19.57
C SER A 198 1.96 6.48 -20.94
N SER A 199 2.89 5.57 -21.19
CA SER A 199 3.02 4.82 -22.44
C SER A 199 2.66 3.34 -22.29
N ALA A 200 1.99 2.96 -21.20
CA ALA A 200 1.57 1.58 -20.99
C ALA A 200 0.59 1.14 -22.10
N PRO A 201 0.80 -0.02 -22.74
CA PRO A 201 0.00 -0.44 -23.90
C PRO A 201 -1.48 -0.65 -23.56
N ASP A 202 -1.78 -1.02 -22.32
CA ASP A 202 -3.15 -1.18 -21.83
C ASP A 202 -3.81 0.13 -21.37
N ARG A 203 -3.14 1.29 -21.56
CA ARG A 203 -3.72 2.60 -21.26
C ARG A 203 -4.94 2.90 -22.12
N TRP A 204 -4.93 2.51 -23.39
CA TRP A 204 -6.03 2.73 -24.34
C TRP A 204 -6.80 1.42 -24.55
N ARG A 205 -7.71 1.11 -23.63
CA ARG A 205 -8.65 -0.01 -23.77
C ARG A 205 -10.00 0.52 -24.22
N SER A 206 -10.57 -0.08 -25.27
CA SER A 206 -11.89 0.31 -25.76
C SER A 206 -12.93 0.25 -24.64
N GLY A 207 -13.76 1.28 -24.52
CA GLY A 207 -14.82 1.38 -23.52
C GLY A 207 -14.36 1.63 -22.07
N ILE A 208 -13.06 1.68 -21.78
CA ILE A 208 -12.55 1.91 -20.41
C ILE A 208 -11.73 3.21 -20.39
N PRO A 209 -12.13 4.22 -19.58
CA PRO A 209 -11.37 5.47 -19.47
C PRO A 209 -9.91 5.25 -19.08
N ALA A 210 -9.06 6.24 -19.35
CA ALA A 210 -7.65 6.17 -18.98
C ALA A 210 -7.51 6.15 -17.43
N PRO A 211 -6.55 5.37 -16.88
CA PRO A 211 -6.23 5.43 -15.46
C PRO A 211 -5.60 6.79 -15.12
N PRO A 212 -5.50 7.16 -13.83
CA PRO A 212 -4.70 8.31 -13.42
C PRO A 212 -3.25 8.15 -13.87
N MET A 213 -2.52 9.26 -13.91
CA MET A 213 -1.06 9.19 -14.02
C MET A 213 -0.50 8.42 -12.82
N ALA A 214 0.59 7.69 -13.03
CA ALA A 214 1.21 6.93 -11.95
C ALA A 214 1.50 7.82 -10.74
N ARG A 215 1.22 7.28 -9.56
CA ARG A 215 1.37 7.96 -8.27
C ARG A 215 0.46 9.17 -8.07
N MET A 216 -0.62 9.27 -8.83
CA MET A 216 -1.69 10.22 -8.57
C MET A 216 -2.95 9.49 -8.14
N GLU A 217 -3.67 10.11 -7.21
CA GLU A 217 -5.06 9.77 -6.88
C GLU A 217 -5.98 9.83 -8.09
N CYS A 218 -7.05 9.04 -8.06
CA CYS A 218 -8.14 9.14 -9.02
C CYS A 218 -9.09 10.24 -8.59
N ARG A 219 -9.45 11.11 -9.54
CA ARG A 219 -10.49 12.13 -9.36
C ARG A 219 -11.58 11.96 -10.40
N GLY A 220 -12.80 11.80 -9.94
CA GLY A 220 -13.98 11.57 -10.75
C GLY A 220 -14.13 10.12 -11.22
N VAL A 221 -15.36 9.74 -11.48
CA VAL A 221 -15.74 8.35 -11.76
C VAL A 221 -14.97 7.71 -12.92
N ASP A 222 -14.61 8.48 -13.95
CA ASP A 222 -13.88 7.95 -15.10
C ASP A 222 -12.47 7.49 -14.71
N GLN A 223 -11.72 8.27 -13.92
CA GLN A 223 -10.38 7.86 -13.47
C GLN A 223 -10.46 6.67 -12.52
N VAL A 224 -11.47 6.65 -11.66
CA VAL A 224 -11.74 5.52 -10.75
C VAL A 224 -11.95 4.23 -11.56
N LEU A 225 -12.81 4.25 -12.58
CA LEU A 225 -12.99 3.09 -13.46
C LEU A 225 -11.73 2.73 -14.23
N GLY A 226 -11.01 3.74 -14.70
CA GLY A 226 -9.73 3.56 -15.38
C GLY A 226 -8.72 2.80 -14.53
N LEU A 227 -8.70 3.06 -13.21
CA LEU A 227 -7.92 2.33 -12.22
C LEU A 227 -8.47 0.91 -11.98
N LEU A 228 -9.72 0.79 -11.52
CA LEU A 228 -10.25 -0.49 -11.01
C LEU A 228 -10.33 -1.58 -12.09
N CYS A 229 -10.66 -1.20 -13.34
CA CYS A 229 -10.68 -2.12 -14.48
C CYS A 229 -9.29 -2.61 -14.91
N ARG A 230 -8.20 -1.97 -14.44
CA ARG A 230 -6.81 -2.33 -14.76
C ARG A 230 -6.03 -2.93 -13.59
N LEU A 231 -6.64 -3.00 -12.41
CA LEU A 231 -6.11 -3.82 -11.32
C LEU A 231 -6.13 -5.30 -11.74
N PRO A 232 -5.13 -6.11 -11.34
CA PRO A 232 -5.17 -7.56 -11.45
C PRO A 232 -6.47 -8.16 -10.91
N ASP A 233 -6.81 -9.34 -11.42
CA ASP A 233 -8.00 -10.05 -10.97
C ASP A 233 -7.82 -10.53 -9.53
N LEU A 234 -8.69 -10.04 -8.65
CA LEU A 234 -8.75 -10.41 -7.25
C LEU A 234 -10.07 -11.12 -6.99
N ILE A 235 -10.00 -12.31 -6.42
CA ILE A 235 -11.15 -13.09 -5.97
C ILE A 235 -11.25 -12.90 -4.46
N HIS A 236 -12.14 -12.01 -4.04
CA HIS A 236 -12.35 -11.72 -2.61
C HIS A 236 -13.08 -12.86 -1.91
N VAL A 237 -12.62 -13.20 -0.71
CA VAL A 237 -13.28 -14.12 0.21
C VAL A 237 -14.21 -13.30 1.09
N LYS A 238 -15.52 -13.49 0.99
CA LYS A 238 -16.53 -12.58 1.60
C LYS A 238 -17.04 -13.02 2.96
N ASN A 239 -17.00 -14.33 3.24
CA ASN A 239 -17.63 -14.95 4.40
C ASN A 239 -16.62 -15.82 5.14
N ASP A 240 -15.55 -15.20 5.63
CA ASP A 240 -14.56 -15.88 6.46
C ASP A 240 -14.20 -15.09 7.71
N LYS A 241 -13.41 -15.71 8.58
CA LYS A 241 -12.96 -15.10 9.84
C LYS A 241 -12.06 -13.86 9.65
N TYR A 242 -11.62 -13.56 8.41
CA TYR A 242 -10.80 -12.41 8.07
C TYR A 242 -11.61 -11.31 7.37
N SER A 243 -12.89 -11.57 7.10
CA SER A 243 -13.82 -10.66 6.47
C SER A 243 -14.49 -9.83 7.55
N HIS A 244 -14.18 -8.54 7.58
CA HIS A 244 -14.65 -7.61 8.59
C HIS A 244 -15.29 -6.39 7.93
N LEU A 245 -16.41 -5.96 8.49
CA LEU A 245 -17.09 -4.72 8.13
C LEU A 245 -17.29 -3.90 9.41
N ASP A 246 -16.51 -2.83 9.52
CA ASP A 246 -16.57 -1.91 10.65
C ASP A 246 -17.23 -0.61 10.21
N VAL A 247 -18.28 -0.16 10.90
CA VAL A 247 -18.83 1.19 10.71
C VAL A 247 -18.00 2.15 11.57
N ILE A 248 -17.22 3.05 10.98
CA ILE A 248 -16.38 3.97 11.75
C ILE A 248 -17.22 5.14 12.27
N SER A 249 -18.09 5.69 11.42
CA SER A 249 -19.00 6.77 11.77
C SER A 249 -20.23 6.72 10.85
N SER A 250 -21.39 7.08 11.39
CA SER A 250 -22.65 7.14 10.64
C SER A 250 -23.37 8.45 11.02
N GLU A 251 -22.94 9.54 10.40
CA GLU A 251 -23.49 10.88 10.63
C GLU A 251 -24.04 11.43 9.31
N PRO A 252 -25.35 11.69 9.20
CA PRO A 252 -25.91 12.28 7.99
C PRO A 252 -25.15 13.55 7.58
N PRO A 253 -24.82 13.73 6.28
CA PRO A 253 -25.29 12.95 5.14
C PRO A 253 -24.38 11.77 4.73
N VAL A 254 -23.42 11.36 5.58
CA VAL A 254 -22.37 10.41 5.21
C VAL A 254 -22.25 9.20 6.15
N VAL A 255 -21.74 8.11 5.60
CA VAL A 255 -21.37 6.93 6.39
C VAL A 255 -19.93 6.57 6.06
N CYS A 256 -19.09 6.49 7.08
CA CYS A 256 -17.71 6.03 6.99
C CYS A 256 -17.64 4.59 7.47
N LEU A 257 -17.14 3.70 6.62
CA LEU A 257 -16.98 2.29 6.94
C LEU A 257 -15.64 1.77 6.45
N ARG A 258 -15.23 0.65 7.03
CA ARG A 258 -14.04 -0.08 6.63
C ARG A 258 -14.41 -1.54 6.37
N TYR A 259 -14.12 -1.99 5.16
CA TYR A 259 -14.22 -3.38 4.77
C TYR A 259 -12.82 -3.98 4.63
N SER A 260 -12.57 -5.11 5.27
CA SER A 260 -11.32 -5.86 5.14
C SER A 260 -11.61 -7.31 4.83
N CYS A 261 -10.82 -7.94 3.97
CA CYS A 261 -10.91 -9.39 3.69
C CYS A 261 -9.62 -9.89 3.06
N ILE A 262 -9.50 -11.21 2.91
CA ILE A 262 -8.46 -11.80 2.05
C ILE A 262 -8.97 -11.97 0.62
N ALA A 263 -8.07 -11.87 -0.35
CA ALA A 263 -8.36 -12.11 -1.76
C ALA A 263 -7.25 -12.93 -2.42
N ALA A 264 -7.63 -13.79 -3.36
CA ALA A 264 -6.71 -14.56 -4.18
C ALA A 264 -6.47 -13.87 -5.53
N GLU A 265 -5.20 -13.69 -5.90
CA GLU A 265 -4.74 -13.16 -7.17
C GLU A 265 -4.10 -14.29 -7.98
N LEU A 266 -4.49 -14.50 -9.24
CA LEU A 266 -3.86 -15.52 -10.07
C LEU A 266 -2.44 -15.07 -10.45
N VAL A 267 -1.44 -15.94 -10.26
CA VAL A 267 -0.10 -15.72 -10.80
C VAL A 267 -0.17 -15.82 -12.34
N PRO A 268 0.44 -14.88 -13.10
CA PRO A 268 0.44 -14.95 -14.57
C PRO A 268 0.91 -16.31 -15.09
N LYS A 269 0.19 -16.86 -16.09
CA LYS A 269 0.34 -18.23 -16.61
C LYS A 269 1.75 -18.57 -17.14
N ASP A 270 2.53 -17.57 -17.52
CA ASP A 270 3.90 -17.75 -18.05
C ASP A 270 4.94 -17.99 -16.95
N THR A 271 4.55 -17.99 -15.67
CA THR A 271 5.43 -18.29 -14.55
C THR A 271 5.56 -19.80 -14.40
N ARG A 272 6.71 -20.40 -14.71
CA ARG A 272 6.90 -21.85 -14.61
C ARG A 272 6.83 -22.28 -13.13
N PRO A 273 6.40 -23.53 -12.81
CA PRO A 273 6.41 -24.02 -11.43
C PRO A 273 7.78 -23.92 -10.73
N SER A 274 8.87 -24.12 -11.47
CA SER A 274 10.26 -23.91 -11.00
C SER A 274 10.58 -22.43 -10.70
N ASP A 275 9.88 -21.50 -11.35
CA ASP A 275 10.01 -20.07 -11.08
C ASP A 275 9.26 -19.73 -9.80
N LEU A 276 8.11 -20.37 -9.51
CA LEU A 276 7.34 -20.17 -8.28
C LEU A 276 8.14 -20.52 -7.00
N GLU A 277 9.00 -21.53 -7.05
CA GLU A 277 9.93 -21.87 -5.94
C GLU A 277 10.96 -20.76 -5.65
N ASN A 278 11.24 -19.91 -6.64
CA ASN A 278 12.20 -18.80 -6.55
C ASN A 278 11.54 -17.42 -6.43
N VAL A 279 10.21 -17.35 -6.58
CA VAL A 279 9.38 -16.13 -6.58
C VAL A 279 8.99 -15.69 -5.16
N SER A 280 9.34 -16.47 -4.14
CA SER A 280 9.12 -16.06 -2.76
C SER A 280 9.88 -14.77 -2.47
N ASP A 281 9.19 -13.71 -2.06
CA ASP A 281 9.89 -12.55 -1.51
C ASP A 281 10.40 -12.93 -0.12
N GLN A 282 11.68 -13.31 -0.06
CA GLN A 282 12.29 -13.88 1.14
C GLN A 282 12.32 -12.89 2.32
N LEU A 283 12.29 -11.59 2.04
CA LEU A 283 12.31 -10.56 3.08
C LEU A 283 10.90 -10.31 3.66
N LEU A 284 9.87 -10.54 2.86
CA LEU A 284 8.48 -10.35 3.26
C LEU A 284 7.77 -11.68 3.60
N ASP A 285 8.44 -12.82 3.42
CA ASP A 285 7.90 -14.17 3.57
C ASP A 285 6.64 -14.41 2.72
N ILE A 286 6.55 -13.83 1.53
CA ILE A 286 5.39 -14.00 0.65
C ILE A 286 5.69 -15.12 -0.35
N ALA A 287 4.92 -16.18 -0.31
CA ALA A 287 4.96 -17.25 -1.30
C ALA A 287 3.58 -17.48 -1.93
N PRO A 288 3.52 -17.93 -3.20
CA PRO A 288 2.27 -18.33 -3.81
C PRO A 288 1.69 -19.58 -3.13
N TYR A 289 0.36 -19.65 -3.03
CA TYR A 289 -0.40 -20.84 -2.68
C TYR A 289 -0.91 -21.51 -3.95
N GLY A 290 -0.20 -22.53 -4.43
CA GLY A 290 -0.45 -23.12 -5.74
C GLY A 290 -0.25 -22.10 -6.86
N LYS A 291 -1.32 -21.75 -7.60
CA LYS A 291 -1.31 -20.75 -8.67
C LYS A 291 -1.72 -19.35 -8.23
N PHE A 292 -1.88 -19.12 -6.92
CA PHE A 292 -2.43 -17.86 -6.40
C PHE A 292 -1.47 -17.15 -5.46
N VAL A 293 -1.51 -15.82 -5.44
CA VAL A 293 -0.93 -15.00 -4.37
C VAL A 293 -2.08 -14.48 -3.52
N VAL A 294 -1.95 -14.57 -2.20
CA VAL A 294 -2.97 -14.09 -1.28
C VAL A 294 -2.66 -12.66 -0.87
N ARG A 295 -3.66 -11.80 -0.92
CA ARG A 295 -3.61 -10.40 -0.50
C ARG A 295 -4.60 -10.18 0.63
N LEU A 296 -4.22 -9.39 1.63
CA LEU A 296 -5.18 -8.70 2.46
C LEU A 296 -5.64 -7.45 1.70
N VAL A 297 -6.95 -7.31 1.55
CA VAL A 297 -7.62 -6.16 0.96
C VAL A 297 -8.24 -5.36 2.08
N ASN A 298 -7.97 -4.06 2.12
CA ASN A 298 -8.63 -3.12 3.01
C ASN A 298 -9.21 -1.97 2.17
N ARG A 299 -10.48 -1.66 2.39
CA ARG A 299 -11.21 -0.57 1.74
C ARG A 299 -11.86 0.27 2.82
N THR A 300 -11.40 1.50 2.96
CA THR A 300 -12.13 2.51 3.73
C THR A 300 -13.02 3.28 2.77
N LEU A 301 -14.33 3.26 2.99
CA LEU A 301 -15.31 3.90 2.14
C LEU A 301 -16.01 5.02 2.91
N ILE A 302 -16.15 6.17 2.27
CA ILE A 302 -17.10 7.21 2.67
C ILE A 302 -18.23 7.19 1.65
N LEU A 303 -19.42 6.89 2.13
CA LEU A 303 -20.65 6.83 1.35
C LEU A 303 -21.50 8.06 1.64
N HIS A 304 -22.15 8.60 0.61
CA HIS A 304 -23.31 9.45 0.78
C HIS A 304 -24.53 8.61 1.17
N HIS A 305 -25.48 9.16 1.94
CA HIS A 305 -26.71 8.48 2.37
C HIS A 305 -27.58 7.95 1.20
N MET A 306 -27.34 8.43 -0.03
CA MET A 306 -27.93 7.91 -1.28
C MET A 306 -27.24 6.66 -1.85
N GLY A 307 -26.31 6.04 -1.11
CA GLY A 307 -25.65 4.79 -1.52
C GLY A 307 -24.58 4.97 -2.60
N LYS A 308 -23.86 6.09 -2.59
CA LYS A 308 -22.76 6.38 -3.53
C LYS A 308 -21.46 6.59 -2.79
N ILE A 309 -20.37 5.99 -3.29
CA ILE A 309 -19.02 6.19 -2.77
C ILE A 309 -18.53 7.57 -3.23
N ILE A 310 -18.25 8.44 -2.27
CA ILE A 310 -17.63 9.75 -2.51
C ILE A 310 -16.12 9.71 -2.29
N GLN A 311 -15.66 8.85 -1.37
CA GLN A 311 -14.24 8.60 -1.16
C GLN A 311 -13.98 7.12 -0.91
N GLU A 312 -12.90 6.60 -1.49
CA GLU A 312 -12.38 5.28 -1.16
C GLU A 312 -10.85 5.32 -1.01
N ASP A 313 -10.36 4.71 0.07
CA ASP A 313 -8.96 4.38 0.25
C ASP A 313 -8.81 2.86 0.19
N LEU A 314 -8.30 2.37 -0.96
CA LEU A 314 -8.02 0.96 -1.20
C LEU A 314 -6.56 0.67 -0.90
N CYS A 315 -6.31 -0.23 0.04
CA CYS A 315 -4.99 -0.73 0.38
C CYS A 315 -4.91 -2.23 0.14
N LEU A 316 -3.89 -2.66 -0.60
CA LEU A 316 -3.52 -4.06 -0.73
C LEU A 316 -2.25 -4.35 0.05
N THR A 317 -2.27 -5.43 0.80
CA THR A 317 -1.11 -5.92 1.54
C THR A 317 -0.86 -7.36 1.13
N PRO A 318 0.30 -7.69 0.53
CA PRO A 318 0.70 -9.07 0.35
C PRO A 318 0.72 -9.81 1.69
N LEU A 319 0.07 -10.97 1.76
CA LEU A 319 -0.04 -11.73 3.00
C LEU A 319 1.17 -12.67 3.16
N PRO A 320 1.87 -12.69 4.32
CA PRO A 320 2.95 -13.64 4.55
C PRO A 320 2.46 -15.09 4.58
N SER A 321 3.37 -16.00 4.25
CA SER A 321 3.10 -17.44 4.10
C SER A 321 2.56 -18.06 5.38
N SER A 322 3.04 -17.60 6.54
CA SER A 322 2.55 -18.01 7.86
C SER A 322 1.05 -17.79 8.04
N TYR A 323 0.50 -16.66 7.55
CA TYR A 323 -0.92 -16.36 7.64
C TYR A 323 -1.74 -17.13 6.61
N VAL A 324 -1.20 -17.39 5.42
CA VAL A 324 -1.86 -18.19 4.38
C VAL A 324 -2.13 -19.63 4.86
N GLN A 325 -1.20 -20.22 5.62
CA GLN A 325 -1.38 -21.55 6.19
C GLN A 325 -2.57 -21.64 7.17
N VAL A 326 -2.85 -20.55 7.90
CA VAL A 326 -3.98 -20.46 8.85
C VAL A 326 -5.32 -20.25 8.13
N SER A 327 -5.29 -19.74 6.90
CA SER A 327 -6.47 -19.50 6.02
C SER A 327 -6.74 -20.63 5.03
N ARG A 328 -5.98 -21.73 5.11
CA ARG A 328 -5.90 -22.78 4.08
C ARG A 328 -7.23 -23.48 3.78
N ILE A 329 -8.07 -23.70 4.79
CA ILE A 329 -9.35 -24.40 4.64
C ILE A 329 -10.33 -23.57 3.79
N THR A 330 -10.45 -22.27 4.08
CA THR A 330 -11.34 -21.36 3.36
C THR A 330 -10.88 -21.12 1.92
N LEU A 331 -9.57 -20.95 1.71
CA LEU A 331 -8.99 -20.79 0.38
C LEU A 331 -9.19 -22.05 -0.49
N LEU A 332 -9.09 -23.25 0.09
CA LEU A 332 -9.31 -24.51 -0.64
C LEU A 332 -10.76 -24.71 -1.11
N GLY A 333 -11.76 -24.17 -0.39
CA GLY A 333 -13.16 -24.20 -0.83
C GLY A 333 -13.39 -23.35 -2.07
N LEU A 334 -13.00 -22.07 -2.02
CA LEU A 334 -13.15 -21.11 -3.12
C LEU A 334 -12.37 -21.48 -4.40
N LEU A 335 -11.20 -22.09 -4.22
CA LEU A 335 -10.33 -22.45 -5.35
C LEU A 335 -10.77 -23.73 -6.07
N LYS A 336 -11.59 -24.59 -5.43
CA LYS A 336 -12.19 -25.76 -6.07
C LYS A 336 -13.35 -25.36 -7.00
N ASP A 337 -14.17 -24.39 -6.61
CA ASP A 337 -15.29 -23.94 -7.43
C ASP A 337 -14.83 -23.13 -8.65
N THR A 338 -13.74 -22.39 -8.53
CA THR A 338 -13.17 -21.61 -9.63
C THR A 338 -12.44 -22.47 -10.66
N THR A 339 -11.89 -23.63 -10.30
CA THR A 339 -11.36 -24.59 -11.29
C THR A 339 -12.43 -25.17 -12.23
N SER A 340 -13.71 -25.14 -11.85
CA SER A 340 -14.82 -25.61 -12.72
C SER A 340 -15.21 -24.60 -13.81
N ILE A 341 -14.80 -23.33 -13.67
CA ILE A 341 -15.12 -22.25 -14.63
C ILE A 341 -13.98 -22.03 -15.65
N TYR A 342 -12.84 -22.69 -15.45
CA TYR A 342 -11.64 -22.55 -16.29
C TYR A 342 -11.25 -23.82 -17.06
N VAL A 343 -12.22 -24.72 -17.34
CA VAL A 343 -12.08 -25.76 -18.38
C VAL A 343 -12.64 -25.25 -19.69
#